data_AF-A0A8J4Q4R6-F1
#
_entry.id   AF-A0A8J4Q4R6-F1
#
_cell.length_a   1.000
_cell.length_b   1.000
_cell.length_c   1.000
_cell.angle_alpha   90.00
_cell.angle_beta   90.00
_cell.angle_gamma   90.00
#
_symmetry.space_group_name_H-M   'P 1'
#
loop_
_entity.id
_entity.type
_entity.pdbx_description
1 polymer ?
#
loop_
_entity_poly.entity_id
_entity_poly.type
_entity_poly.pdbx_seq_one_letter_code
_entity_poly.pdbx_strand_id
1 'polypeptide(L)'
;GSLLSGLNGNVDKCVHAVGEDCRTTVWTYQIGEKDGVLDSFQPDEQLKRKKKISYVRRQRDVYQTLGPSSAAESATLLAFGSLFTSPYRGSELYIDIHEAPRDQRIQSLIKKIEFLHFVPEILSAGKEFADKNINAHFLCAQLRLLDGQFKNHWKATFLSLKQKVESLGQSPLPIHIFVMTDLPKGNWTGSYLGDLASDSRHFKLHFLREEDELVIKTSKKVVAAKHSLRFAFAPESMGGLKKHCPSERLPDVLLFIEEAVCSCASLGFVGTAGSTIAESVELMRKFGTCASQSLTAL
;
A
#
# COMPACT_ATOMS: atom_id res chain seq x y z
N GLY A 1 -1.27 -12.21 6.11
CA GLY A 1 -1.86 -13.43 6.69
C GLY A 1 -0.88 -14.58 6.56
N SER A 2 -0.57 -15.29 7.65
CA SER A 2 0.11 -16.61 7.59
C SER A 2 -0.70 -17.72 8.25
N LEU A 3 -2.03 -17.62 8.22
CA LEU A 3 -2.88 -18.65 8.83
C LEU A 3 -3.12 -19.86 7.90
N LEU A 4 -2.70 -19.79 6.64
CA LEU A 4 -3.25 -20.64 5.59
C LEU A 4 -2.20 -21.44 4.79
N SER A 5 -0.90 -21.18 4.99
CA SER A 5 0.13 -22.00 4.35
C SER A 5 0.27 -23.34 5.08
N GLY A 6 -0.21 -24.41 4.47
CA GLY A 6 -0.10 -25.78 4.95
C GLY A 6 1.27 -26.43 4.76
N LEU A 7 1.29 -27.73 5.05
CA LEU A 7 2.38 -28.40 5.76
C LEU A 7 3.51 -28.95 4.88
N ASN A 8 3.47 -28.83 3.55
CA ASN A 8 4.54 -29.35 2.68
C ASN A 8 4.80 -28.42 1.48
N GLY A 9 6.02 -27.89 1.39
CA GLY A 9 6.43 -26.98 0.33
C GLY A 9 6.89 -27.71 -0.92
N ASN A 10 6.19 -27.52 -2.05
CA ASN A 10 6.78 -27.79 -3.36
C ASN A 10 7.83 -26.70 -3.65
N VAL A 11 9.00 -27.11 -4.14
CA VAL A 11 10.27 -26.35 -4.06
C VAL A 11 10.33 -25.13 -4.99
N ASP A 12 9.32 -24.93 -5.85
CA ASP A 12 9.40 -23.97 -6.96
C ASP A 12 8.68 -22.62 -6.75
N LYS A 13 7.82 -22.46 -5.73
CA LYS A 13 7.12 -21.18 -5.46
C LYS A 13 7.13 -20.84 -3.97
N CYS A 14 8.03 -19.94 -3.59
CA CYS A 14 8.26 -19.58 -2.20
C CYS A 14 7.27 -18.55 -1.66
N VAL A 15 6.72 -17.71 -2.54
CA VAL A 15 5.75 -16.67 -2.22
C VAL A 15 4.52 -16.84 -3.11
N HIS A 16 3.34 -16.72 -2.53
CA HIS A 16 2.08 -16.65 -3.27
C HIS A 16 1.52 -15.24 -3.09
N ALA A 17 1.68 -14.43 -4.13
CA ALA A 17 1.10 -13.10 -4.20
C ALA A 17 -0.40 -13.20 -4.49
N VAL A 18 -1.22 -12.70 -3.58
CA VAL A 18 -2.69 -12.60 -3.76
C VAL A 18 -2.94 -11.48 -4.77
N GLY A 19 -3.31 -11.85 -6.00
CA GLY A 19 -3.48 -10.95 -7.15
C GLY A 19 -4.94 -10.62 -7.46
N GLU A 20 -5.86 -11.03 -6.60
CA GLU A 20 -7.30 -10.84 -6.73
C GLU A 20 -7.67 -9.35 -6.66
N ASP A 21 -8.39 -8.86 -7.68
CA ASP A 21 -8.90 -7.48 -7.68
C ASP A 21 -9.88 -7.30 -6.53
N CYS A 22 -9.52 -6.42 -5.60
CA CYS A 22 -10.32 -6.14 -4.41
C CYS A 22 -11.68 -5.49 -4.75
N ARG A 23 -11.89 -5.00 -5.98
CA ARG A 23 -13.20 -4.50 -6.44
C ARG A 23 -14.18 -5.61 -6.79
N THR A 24 -13.68 -6.80 -7.10
CA THR A 24 -14.50 -7.93 -7.58
C THR A 24 -14.56 -9.08 -6.59
N THR A 25 -13.75 -9.03 -5.53
CA THR A 25 -13.55 -10.15 -4.61
C THR A 25 -13.81 -9.73 -3.15
N VAL A 26 -14.62 -10.50 -2.44
CA VAL A 26 -14.93 -10.35 -1.01
C VAL A 26 -14.47 -11.61 -0.29
N TRP A 27 -13.55 -11.49 0.66
CA TRP A 27 -13.03 -12.65 1.38
C TRP A 27 -13.95 -13.07 2.51
N THR A 28 -14.35 -14.34 2.54
CA THR A 28 -15.21 -14.93 3.58
C THR A 28 -14.49 -16.08 4.29
N TYR A 29 -14.83 -16.32 5.56
CA TYR A 29 -14.35 -17.47 6.35
C TYR A 29 -15.40 -18.58 6.46
N GLN A 30 -16.42 -18.54 5.60
CA GLN A 30 -17.63 -19.33 5.77
C GLN A 30 -17.42 -20.77 5.29
N ILE A 31 -17.39 -21.70 6.26
CA ILE A 31 -17.38 -23.13 6.00
C ILE A 31 -18.79 -23.55 5.55
N GLY A 32 -18.98 -23.77 4.25
CA GLY A 32 -20.17 -24.46 3.71
C GLY A 32 -20.99 -23.71 2.67
N GLU A 33 -20.71 -22.44 2.38
CA GLU A 33 -21.28 -21.75 1.21
C GLU A 33 -20.46 -22.05 -0.06
N LYS A 34 -21.08 -21.94 -1.23
CA LYS A 34 -20.38 -22.15 -2.51
C LYS A 34 -19.38 -21.01 -2.74
N ASP A 35 -18.11 -21.33 -2.89
CA ASP A 35 -17.10 -20.36 -3.32
C ASP A 35 -17.45 -19.72 -4.67
N GLY A 36 -17.16 -18.42 -4.82
CA GLY A 36 -17.42 -17.66 -6.05
C GLY A 36 -18.86 -17.19 -6.25
N VAL A 37 -19.74 -17.31 -5.24
CA VAL A 37 -21.12 -16.75 -5.26
C VAL A 37 -21.11 -15.23 -5.34
N LEU A 38 -22.22 -14.65 -5.79
CA LEU A 38 -22.39 -13.20 -5.80
C LEU A 38 -22.47 -12.69 -4.37
N ASP A 39 -21.70 -11.64 -4.08
CA ASP A 39 -21.79 -10.95 -2.81
C ASP A 39 -23.17 -10.30 -2.65
N SER A 40 -23.77 -10.37 -1.46
CA SER A 40 -25.08 -9.75 -1.19
C SER A 40 -25.02 -8.23 -1.40
N PHE A 41 -23.85 -7.64 -1.19
CA PHE A 41 -23.57 -6.23 -1.34
C PHE A 41 -23.18 -5.85 -2.78
N GLN A 42 -24.03 -6.21 -3.76
CA GLN A 42 -23.87 -5.71 -5.13
C GLN A 42 -24.19 -4.21 -5.21
N PRO A 43 -23.44 -3.44 -6.03
CA PRO A 43 -23.85 -2.07 -6.34
C PRO A 43 -25.23 -2.08 -7.01
N ASP A 44 -26.12 -1.20 -6.57
CA ASP A 44 -27.45 -1.08 -7.17
C ASP A 44 -27.38 -0.55 -8.62
N GLU A 45 -28.44 -0.74 -9.39
CA GLU A 45 -28.50 -0.35 -10.81
C GLU A 45 -28.35 1.17 -11.02
N GLN A 46 -28.79 1.99 -10.07
CA GLN A 46 -28.66 3.44 -10.14
C GLN A 46 -27.20 3.86 -9.98
N LEU A 47 -26.48 3.25 -9.03
CA LEU A 47 -25.06 3.46 -8.79
C LEU A 47 -24.22 2.95 -9.95
N LYS A 48 -24.54 1.76 -10.50
CA LYS A 48 -23.88 1.21 -11.68
C LYS A 48 -23.94 2.18 -12.86
N ARG A 49 -25.12 2.73 -13.15
CA ARG A 49 -25.32 3.72 -14.22
C ARG A 49 -24.59 5.03 -13.94
N LYS A 50 -24.71 5.56 -12.73
CA LYS A 50 -24.10 6.85 -12.34
C LYS A 50 -22.57 6.81 -12.37
N LYS A 51 -21.97 5.68 -12.01
CA LYS A 51 -20.52 5.51 -11.87
C LYS A 51 -19.88 4.67 -12.97
N LYS A 52 -20.67 4.20 -13.96
CA LYS A 52 -20.22 3.31 -15.04
C LYS A 52 -19.50 2.06 -14.49
N ILE A 53 -20.04 1.49 -13.41
CA ILE A 53 -19.50 0.26 -12.81
C ILE A 53 -19.92 -0.92 -13.68
N SER A 54 -18.94 -1.64 -14.24
CA SER A 54 -19.16 -2.85 -15.04
C SER A 54 -18.80 -4.14 -14.30
N TYR A 55 -18.18 -4.03 -13.12
CA TYR A 55 -17.68 -5.18 -12.38
C TYR A 55 -18.75 -5.77 -11.45
N VAL A 56 -18.58 -7.06 -11.15
CA VAL A 56 -19.46 -7.83 -10.28
C VAL A 56 -18.65 -8.34 -9.09
N ARG A 57 -19.21 -8.24 -7.88
CA ARG A 57 -18.56 -8.70 -6.65
C ARG A 57 -18.87 -10.16 -6.40
N ARG A 58 -17.85 -10.96 -6.06
CA ARG A 58 -17.99 -12.36 -5.70
C ARG A 58 -17.32 -12.64 -4.38
N GLN A 59 -17.90 -13.54 -3.61
CA GLN A 59 -17.29 -14.05 -2.39
C GLN A 59 -16.22 -15.08 -2.73
N ARG A 60 -15.12 -15.05 -1.99
CA ARG A 60 -14.00 -16.00 -2.05
C ARG A 60 -13.77 -16.58 -0.68
N ASP A 61 -13.88 -17.90 -0.57
CA ASP A 61 -13.57 -18.58 0.68
C ASP A 61 -12.05 -18.60 0.91
N VAL A 62 -11.67 -18.11 2.08
CA VAL A 62 -10.27 -17.96 2.51
C VAL A 62 -9.60 -19.32 2.69
N TYR A 63 -10.29 -20.33 3.22
CA TYR A 63 -9.72 -21.66 3.45
C TYR A 63 -9.54 -22.45 2.15
N GLN A 64 -10.52 -22.40 1.26
CA GLN A 64 -10.47 -23.09 -0.03
C GLN A 64 -9.43 -22.46 -0.95
N THR A 65 -9.34 -21.13 -0.97
CA THR A 65 -8.46 -20.42 -1.91
C THR A 65 -7.02 -20.37 -1.40
N LEU A 66 -6.82 -20.16 -0.10
CA LEU A 66 -5.49 -19.87 0.45
C LEU A 66 -5.01 -20.93 1.46
N GLY A 67 -5.91 -21.80 1.94
CA GLY A 67 -5.66 -22.81 2.99
C GLY A 67 -5.11 -24.15 2.50
N PRO A 68 -5.13 -25.18 3.37
CA PRO A 68 -4.62 -26.51 3.05
C PRO A 68 -5.28 -27.10 1.79
N SER A 69 -4.51 -27.76 0.94
CA SER A 69 -4.91 -28.28 -0.38
C SER A 69 -5.09 -27.23 -1.49
N SER A 70 -4.81 -25.95 -1.23
CA SER A 70 -4.82 -24.90 -2.27
C SER A 70 -3.45 -24.72 -2.93
N ALA A 71 -3.42 -24.00 -4.06
CA ALA A 71 -2.18 -23.62 -4.73
C ALA A 71 -1.26 -22.73 -3.87
N ALA A 72 -1.80 -22.12 -2.81
CA ALA A 72 -1.07 -21.27 -1.89
C ALA A 72 -0.53 -22.03 -0.66
N GLU A 73 -0.94 -23.29 -0.46
CA GLU A 73 -0.60 -24.10 0.72
C GLU A 73 0.92 -24.12 0.98
N SER A 74 1.70 -24.31 -0.08
CA SER A 74 3.15 -24.53 0.00
C SER A 74 3.98 -23.25 0.16
N ALA A 75 3.35 -22.08 -0.01
CA ALA A 75 4.02 -20.80 -0.21
C ALA A 75 3.73 -19.79 0.91
N THR A 76 4.63 -18.84 1.13
CA THR A 76 4.37 -17.71 2.03
C THR A 76 3.36 -16.78 1.37
N LEU A 77 2.20 -16.56 1.98
CA LEU A 77 1.20 -15.63 1.46
C LEU A 77 1.69 -14.18 1.60
N LEU A 78 1.75 -13.49 0.48
CA LEU A 78 1.98 -12.05 0.42
C LEU A 78 0.71 -11.39 -0.13
N ALA A 79 0.08 -10.59 0.71
CA ALA A 79 -1.08 -9.81 0.32
C ALA A 79 -0.81 -8.34 0.66
N PHE A 80 -0.84 -7.49 -0.37
CA PHE A 80 -0.87 -6.05 -0.22
C PHE A 80 -2.28 -5.57 -0.52
N GLY A 81 -2.88 -4.90 0.45
CA GLY A 81 -4.24 -4.42 0.35
C GLY A 81 -4.62 -3.75 1.65
N SER A 82 -5.41 -2.68 1.58
CA SER A 82 -5.97 -2.08 2.77
C SER A 82 -7.05 -3.01 3.34
N LEU A 83 -7.05 -3.24 4.64
CA LEU A 83 -8.24 -3.76 5.34
C LEU A 83 -9.44 -2.81 5.23
N PHE A 84 -9.19 -1.55 4.86
CA PHE A 84 -10.18 -0.50 4.72
C PHE A 84 -9.77 0.45 3.59
N THR A 85 -10.54 0.51 2.50
CA THR A 85 -10.65 1.77 1.76
C THR A 85 -11.93 2.48 2.18
N SER A 86 -11.93 3.79 2.02
CA SER A 86 -13.01 4.69 2.38
C SER A 86 -14.36 4.20 1.83
N PRO A 87 -15.48 4.53 2.51
CA PRO A 87 -16.81 4.15 2.05
C PRO A 87 -17.08 4.82 0.71
N TYR A 88 -16.95 4.06 -0.37
CA TYR A 88 -17.52 4.45 -1.66
C TYR A 88 -19.04 4.45 -1.49
N ARG A 89 -19.61 5.59 -1.08
CA ARG A 89 -21.06 5.89 -0.98
C ARG A 89 -21.94 4.63 -0.85
N GLY A 90 -21.91 4.04 0.33
CA GLY A 90 -22.80 2.94 0.68
C GLY A 90 -22.35 1.57 0.19
N SER A 91 -21.10 1.36 -0.21
CA SER A 91 -20.50 0.02 -0.33
C SER A 91 -19.39 -0.18 0.70
N GLU A 92 -19.58 -1.15 1.59
CA GLU A 92 -18.53 -1.69 2.45
C GLU A 92 -17.72 -2.74 1.66
N LEU A 93 -16.40 -2.76 1.86
CA LEU A 93 -15.50 -3.71 1.20
C LEU A 93 -14.51 -4.31 2.20
N TYR A 94 -13.89 -5.38 1.72
CA TYR A 94 -12.61 -5.98 2.11
C TYR A 94 -12.72 -7.27 2.93
N ILE A 95 -13.30 -7.23 4.12
CA ILE A 95 -13.63 -8.39 4.95
C ILE A 95 -14.89 -7.99 5.70
N ASP A 96 -15.96 -8.77 5.61
CA ASP A 96 -17.12 -8.53 6.47
C ASP A 96 -16.78 -8.96 7.90
N ILE A 97 -16.15 -8.04 8.63
CA ILE A 97 -15.93 -8.13 10.07
C ILE A 97 -17.19 -7.77 10.87
N HIS A 98 -18.23 -7.22 10.21
CA HIS A 98 -19.56 -7.09 10.81
C HIS A 98 -20.24 -8.46 10.92
N GLU A 99 -19.91 -9.39 10.03
CA GLU A 99 -20.27 -10.81 10.11
C GLU A 99 -19.43 -11.62 11.09
N ALA A 100 -18.51 -11.02 11.88
CA ALA A 100 -18.03 -11.68 13.09
C ALA A 100 -19.18 -11.70 14.11
N PRO A 101 -20.01 -12.75 14.16
CA PRO A 101 -21.29 -12.64 14.81
C PRO A 101 -21.02 -12.69 16.31
N ARG A 102 -21.34 -11.59 17.01
CA ARG A 102 -21.44 -11.48 18.48
C ARG A 102 -20.18 -11.12 19.29
N ASP A 103 -19.03 -10.85 18.68
CA ASP A 103 -17.86 -10.38 19.45
C ASP A 103 -17.84 -8.84 19.62
N GLN A 104 -18.32 -8.37 20.76
CA GLN A 104 -18.32 -6.94 21.12
C GLN A 104 -16.92 -6.32 21.19
N ARG A 105 -15.87 -7.11 21.48
CA ARG A 105 -14.50 -6.60 21.55
C ARG A 105 -13.99 -6.23 20.17
N ILE A 106 -14.26 -7.08 19.17
CA ILE A 106 -13.87 -6.84 17.78
C ILE A 106 -14.62 -5.61 17.25
N GLN A 107 -15.93 -5.51 17.49
CA GLN A 107 -16.73 -4.34 17.10
C GLN A 107 -16.24 -3.04 17.78
N SER A 108 -15.85 -3.11 19.06
CA SER A 108 -15.25 -1.96 19.76
C SER A 108 -13.89 -1.57 19.18
N LEU A 109 -13.06 -2.56 18.81
CA LEU A 109 -11.75 -2.33 18.21
C LEU A 109 -11.88 -1.65 16.84
N ILE A 110 -12.76 -2.15 15.98
CA ILE A 110 -13.01 -1.58 14.64
C ILE A 110 -13.42 -0.11 14.74
N LYS A 111 -14.37 0.20 15.64
CA LYS A 111 -14.81 1.58 15.88
C LYS A 111 -13.70 2.51 16.39
N LYS A 112 -12.64 1.95 16.99
CA LYS A 112 -11.49 2.70 17.51
C LYS A 112 -10.33 2.80 16.52
N ILE A 113 -10.31 1.99 15.46
CA ILE A 113 -9.26 2.03 14.45
C ILE A 113 -9.52 3.22 13.53
N GLU A 114 -8.82 4.33 13.78
CA GLU A 114 -8.82 5.48 12.88
C GLU A 114 -7.73 5.38 11.80
N PHE A 115 -6.65 4.65 12.08
CA PHE A 115 -5.52 4.46 11.18
C PHE A 115 -4.77 3.17 11.49
N LEU A 116 -4.40 2.42 10.46
CA LEU A 116 -3.53 1.26 10.55
C LEU A 116 -2.14 1.61 10.02
N HIS A 117 -1.14 1.51 10.89
CA HIS A 117 0.24 1.78 10.51
C HIS A 117 0.77 0.66 9.59
N PHE A 118 1.64 1.04 8.66
CA PHE A 118 2.44 0.06 7.92
C PHE A 118 3.39 -0.68 8.86
N VAL A 119 3.87 -1.83 8.39
CA VAL A 119 4.83 -2.63 9.16
C VAL A 119 6.14 -1.85 9.42
N PRO A 120 6.81 -2.08 10.55
CA PRO A 120 8.00 -1.32 10.95
C PRO A 120 9.13 -1.30 9.91
N GLU A 121 9.30 -2.35 9.10
CA GLU A 121 10.33 -2.43 8.07
C GLU A 121 10.12 -1.37 6.98
N ILE A 122 8.85 -1.16 6.59
CA ILE A 122 8.47 -0.16 5.58
C ILE A 122 8.65 1.24 6.17
N LEU A 123 8.13 1.47 7.38
CA LEU A 123 8.25 2.77 8.05
C LEU A 123 9.71 3.16 8.28
N SER A 124 10.52 2.20 8.74
CA SER A 124 11.96 2.42 8.96
C SER A 124 12.69 2.69 7.67
N ALA A 125 12.33 2.02 6.56
CA ALA A 125 12.93 2.27 5.26
C ALA A 125 12.59 3.67 4.72
N GLY A 126 11.33 4.09 4.82
CA GLY A 126 10.91 5.42 4.42
C GLY A 126 11.63 6.52 5.22
N LYS A 127 11.75 6.33 6.54
CA LYS A 127 12.50 7.22 7.41
C LYS A 127 14.00 7.22 7.09
N GLU A 128 14.60 6.04 6.87
CA GLU A 128 16.00 5.91 6.50
C GLU A 128 16.30 6.68 5.19
N PHE A 129 15.41 6.59 4.21
CA PHE A 129 15.57 7.34 2.96
C PHE A 129 15.45 8.85 3.17
N ALA A 130 14.47 9.30 3.95
CA ALA A 130 14.30 10.72 4.26
C ALA A 130 15.53 11.29 4.99
N ASP A 131 16.02 10.58 6.01
CA ASP A 131 17.12 11.04 6.86
C ASP A 131 18.48 10.96 6.14
N LYS A 132 18.73 9.90 5.35
CA LYS A 132 20.07 9.65 4.77
C LYS A 132 20.19 10.04 3.30
N ASN A 133 19.16 9.78 2.49
CA ASN A 133 19.23 10.00 1.04
C ASN A 133 18.78 11.41 0.65
N ILE A 134 17.68 11.89 1.24
CA ILE A 134 17.23 13.27 1.02
C ILE A 134 18.05 14.23 1.89
N ASN A 135 18.12 13.93 3.19
CA ASN A 135 18.91 14.66 4.21
C ASN A 135 18.72 16.19 4.15
N ALA A 136 17.47 16.63 4.03
CA ALA A 136 17.07 18.03 3.99
C ALA A 136 15.57 18.18 4.25
N HIS A 137 15.12 19.39 4.54
CA HIS A 137 13.69 19.71 4.46
C HIS A 137 13.21 19.55 3.01
N PHE A 138 12.13 18.80 2.81
CA PHE A 138 11.66 18.47 1.48
C PHE A 138 10.14 18.50 1.36
N LEU A 139 9.68 18.74 0.14
CA LEU A 139 8.30 18.59 -0.31
C LEU A 139 8.13 17.16 -0.85
N CYS A 140 7.00 16.50 -0.60
CA CYS A 140 6.63 15.31 -1.39
C CYS A 140 5.55 15.67 -2.41
N ALA A 141 5.69 15.14 -3.63
CA ALA A 141 4.71 15.19 -4.70
C ALA A 141 4.32 13.77 -5.14
N GLN A 142 3.07 13.37 -4.87
CA GLN A 142 2.46 12.16 -5.40
C GLN A 142 1.67 12.50 -6.68
N LEU A 143 2.16 12.01 -7.82
CA LEU A 143 1.71 12.39 -9.16
C LEU A 143 1.29 11.13 -9.93
N ARG A 144 -0.02 10.85 -9.97
CA ARG A 144 -0.60 9.78 -10.80
C ARG A 144 -0.89 10.33 -12.19
N LEU A 145 -0.16 9.85 -13.18
CA LEU A 145 -0.10 10.41 -14.54
C LEU A 145 -0.39 9.37 -15.63
N LEU A 146 -0.13 8.07 -15.42
CA LEU A 146 -0.34 7.05 -16.48
C LEU A 146 -1.68 6.31 -16.41
N ASP A 147 -2.43 6.44 -15.33
CA ASP A 147 -3.75 5.81 -15.24
C ASP A 147 -4.78 6.56 -16.12
N GLY A 148 -5.58 5.83 -16.91
CA GLY A 148 -6.51 6.38 -17.90
C GLY A 148 -7.54 7.35 -17.33
N GLN A 149 -7.88 7.25 -16.04
CA GLN A 149 -8.72 8.25 -15.36
C GLN A 149 -7.96 9.56 -15.12
N PHE A 150 -6.64 9.53 -14.94
CA PHE A 150 -5.80 10.65 -14.54
C PHE A 150 -4.98 11.26 -15.69
N LYS A 151 -4.84 10.56 -16.84
CA LYS A 151 -4.20 11.07 -18.06
C LYS A 151 -4.77 12.42 -18.53
N ASN A 152 -6.07 12.67 -18.31
CA ASN A 152 -6.73 13.91 -18.70
C ASN A 152 -6.58 15.05 -17.68
N HIS A 153 -5.95 14.79 -16.53
CA HIS A 153 -5.85 15.73 -15.41
C HIS A 153 -4.42 16.23 -15.15
N TRP A 154 -3.44 15.92 -16.00
CA TRP A 154 -2.04 16.34 -15.85
C TRP A 154 -1.90 17.83 -15.56
N LYS A 155 -2.66 18.68 -16.27
CA LYS A 155 -2.61 20.12 -16.09
C LYS A 155 -3.02 20.54 -14.68
N ALA A 156 -4.05 19.92 -14.11
CA ALA A 156 -4.51 20.23 -12.75
C ALA A 156 -3.54 19.68 -11.70
N THR A 157 -3.03 18.46 -11.90
CA THR A 157 -2.02 17.84 -11.03
C THR A 157 -0.74 18.67 -10.97
N PHE A 158 -0.20 19.08 -12.13
CA PHE A 158 0.98 19.93 -12.18
C PHE A 158 0.73 21.35 -11.70
N LEU A 159 -0.46 21.92 -11.93
CA LEU A 159 -0.82 23.24 -11.40
C LEU A 159 -0.76 23.26 -9.88
N SER A 160 -1.28 22.23 -9.22
CA SER A 160 -1.26 22.11 -7.76
C SER A 160 0.17 22.03 -7.22
N LEU A 161 1.04 21.25 -7.87
CA LEU A 161 2.46 21.19 -7.53
C LEU A 161 3.15 22.53 -7.74
N LYS A 162 2.91 23.17 -8.88
CA LYS A 162 3.49 24.48 -9.23
C LYS A 162 3.13 25.54 -8.21
N GLN A 163 1.86 25.66 -7.85
CA GLN A 163 1.39 26.61 -6.84
C GLN A 163 2.05 26.34 -5.48
N LYS A 164 2.23 25.07 -5.10
CA LYS A 164 2.90 24.72 -3.85
C LYS A 164 4.38 25.10 -3.87
N VAL A 165 5.08 24.81 -4.96
CA VAL A 165 6.49 25.19 -5.13
C VAL A 165 6.65 26.71 -5.11
N GLU A 166 5.80 27.44 -5.82
CA GLU A 166 5.79 28.92 -5.81
C GLU A 166 5.53 29.48 -4.40
N SER A 167 4.65 28.84 -3.61
CA SER A 167 4.36 29.25 -2.23
C SER A 167 5.54 29.08 -1.26
N LEU A 168 6.50 28.20 -1.57
CA LEU A 168 7.72 28.02 -0.78
C LEU A 168 8.72 29.16 -1.01
N GLY A 169 8.50 29.99 -2.05
CA GLY A 169 9.29 31.17 -2.34
C GLY A 169 10.67 30.87 -2.92
N GLN A 170 11.43 31.94 -3.16
CA GLN A 170 12.82 31.84 -3.59
C GLN A 170 13.71 31.57 -2.38
N SER A 171 14.56 30.56 -2.50
CA SER A 171 15.53 30.17 -1.48
C SER A 171 16.92 30.13 -2.10
N PRO A 172 17.97 30.56 -1.37
CA PRO A 172 19.34 30.41 -1.84
C PRO A 172 19.78 28.93 -1.90
N LEU A 173 19.08 28.06 -1.20
CA LEU A 173 19.25 26.61 -1.24
C LEU A 173 18.18 25.97 -2.12
N PRO A 174 18.51 24.89 -2.86
CA PRO A 174 17.54 24.22 -3.70
C PRO A 174 16.39 23.64 -2.87
N ILE A 175 15.18 23.67 -3.41
CA ILE A 175 14.02 22.99 -2.82
C ILE A 175 14.15 21.50 -3.14
N HIS A 176 14.23 20.68 -2.10
CA HIS A 176 14.24 19.23 -2.25
C HIS A 176 12.80 18.75 -2.45
N ILE A 177 12.58 17.95 -3.49
CA ILE A 177 11.26 17.40 -3.83
C ILE A 177 11.39 15.90 -4.01
N PHE A 178 10.71 15.12 -3.17
CA PHE A 178 10.53 13.69 -3.41
C PHE A 178 9.34 13.47 -4.34
N VAL A 179 9.58 12.78 -5.45
CA VAL A 179 8.60 12.55 -6.50
C VAL A 179 8.20 11.09 -6.49
N MET A 180 6.92 10.86 -6.26
CA MET A 180 6.27 9.56 -6.31
C MET A 180 5.33 9.56 -7.52
N THR A 181 5.69 8.85 -8.59
CA THR A 181 4.94 8.90 -9.85
C THR A 181 5.00 7.59 -10.61
N ASP A 182 3.92 7.28 -11.32
CA ASP A 182 3.86 6.19 -12.28
C ASP A 182 4.42 6.57 -13.65
N LEU A 183 4.81 7.84 -13.88
CA LEU A 183 5.42 8.30 -15.13
C LEU A 183 6.94 8.06 -15.12
N PRO A 184 7.48 7.20 -16.01
CA PRO A 184 8.92 6.96 -16.08
C PRO A 184 9.70 8.25 -16.36
N LYS A 185 10.89 8.36 -15.76
CA LYS A 185 11.77 9.54 -15.90
C LYS A 185 12.07 9.91 -17.35
N GLY A 186 12.21 8.92 -18.24
CA GLY A 186 12.44 9.14 -19.67
C GLY A 186 11.32 9.94 -20.37
N ASN A 187 10.14 9.99 -19.76
CA ASN A 187 8.96 10.67 -20.29
C ASN A 187 8.71 12.04 -19.61
N TRP A 188 9.63 12.53 -18.78
CA TRP A 188 9.46 13.82 -18.11
C TRP A 188 9.73 15.02 -19.05
N THR A 189 10.43 14.81 -20.16
CA THR A 189 10.74 15.85 -21.14
C THR A 189 9.46 16.56 -21.62
N GLY A 190 9.46 17.90 -21.57
CA GLY A 190 8.29 18.71 -21.96
C GLY A 190 7.15 18.72 -20.95
N SER A 191 7.35 18.16 -19.75
CA SER A 191 6.44 18.27 -18.61
C SER A 191 7.03 19.17 -17.52
N TYR A 192 6.20 19.57 -16.56
CA TYR A 192 6.67 20.36 -15.41
C TYR A 192 7.72 19.62 -14.56
N LEU A 193 7.67 18.27 -14.49
CA LEU A 193 8.73 17.48 -13.87
C LEU A 193 10.06 17.60 -14.64
N GLY A 194 10.00 17.69 -15.96
CA GLY A 194 11.17 17.94 -16.81
C GLY A 194 11.76 19.33 -16.58
N ASP A 195 10.91 20.34 -16.42
CA ASP A 195 11.34 21.71 -16.10
C ASP A 195 12.06 21.76 -14.74
N LEU A 196 11.45 21.17 -13.70
CA LEU A 196 12.06 21.06 -12.37
C LEU A 196 13.37 20.25 -12.39
N ALA A 197 13.44 19.16 -13.15
CA ALA A 197 14.64 18.35 -13.27
C ALA A 197 15.78 19.09 -14.00
N SER A 198 15.46 20.00 -14.90
CA SER A 198 16.43 20.77 -15.68
C SER A 198 17.04 21.92 -14.87
N ASP A 199 16.30 22.48 -13.91
CA ASP A 199 16.77 23.55 -13.03
C ASP A 199 17.34 23.02 -11.69
N SER A 200 18.45 22.30 -11.80
CA SER A 200 19.16 21.72 -10.64
C SER A 200 19.73 22.74 -9.65
N ARG A 201 19.75 24.04 -10.00
CA ARG A 201 20.20 25.12 -9.12
C ARG A 201 19.15 25.46 -8.07
N HIS A 202 17.88 25.44 -8.45
CA HIS A 202 16.77 25.78 -7.56
C HIS A 202 16.00 24.55 -7.05
N PHE A 203 16.12 23.39 -7.72
CA PHE A 203 15.38 22.19 -7.35
C PHE A 203 16.27 20.95 -7.31
N LYS A 204 16.01 20.08 -6.32
CA LYS A 204 16.64 18.76 -6.24
C LYS A 204 15.57 17.68 -6.14
N LEU A 205 15.37 16.94 -7.23
CA LEU A 205 14.39 15.87 -7.31
C LEU A 205 14.97 14.55 -6.78
N HIS A 206 14.21 13.88 -5.92
CA HIS A 206 14.51 12.56 -5.35
C HIS A 206 13.38 11.60 -5.73
N PHE A 207 13.69 10.34 -5.99
CA PHE A 207 12.71 9.29 -6.28
C PHE A 207 13.35 7.93 -5.97
N LEU A 208 12.53 6.91 -5.76
CA LEU A 208 12.97 5.54 -5.56
C LEU A 208 12.73 4.71 -6.82
N ARG A 209 13.53 3.68 -7.00
CA ARG A 209 13.36 2.68 -8.07
C ARG A 209 13.36 1.29 -7.47
N GLU A 210 12.74 0.35 -8.17
CA GLU A 210 12.67 -1.04 -7.73
C GLU A 210 14.05 -1.67 -7.53
N GLU A 211 15.04 -1.25 -8.33
CA GLU A 211 16.41 -1.73 -8.24
C GLU A 211 17.24 -1.13 -7.10
N ASP A 212 16.74 -0.11 -6.39
CA ASP A 212 17.51 0.53 -5.33
C ASP A 212 17.68 -0.44 -4.14
N GLU A 213 18.90 -0.48 -3.56
CA GLU A 213 19.27 -1.44 -2.52
C GLU A 213 18.33 -1.38 -1.30
N LEU A 214 17.88 -0.18 -0.93
CA LEU A 214 16.93 0.03 0.15
C LEU A 214 15.63 -0.74 -0.09
N VAL A 215 15.08 -0.69 -1.31
CA VAL A 215 13.83 -1.38 -1.68
C VAL A 215 14.05 -2.88 -1.61
N ILE A 216 15.12 -3.39 -2.23
CA ILE A 216 15.45 -4.82 -2.24
C ILE A 216 15.64 -5.36 -0.81
N LYS A 217 16.36 -4.63 0.04
CA LYS A 217 16.61 -5.01 1.43
C LYS A 217 15.34 -4.98 2.26
N THR A 218 14.49 -3.98 2.06
CA THR A 218 13.21 -3.86 2.76
C THR A 218 12.28 -4.98 2.39
N SER A 219 12.17 -5.32 1.10
CA SER A 219 11.41 -6.49 0.63
C SER A 219 11.84 -7.77 1.34
N LYS A 220 13.16 -8.02 1.43
CA LYS A 220 13.70 -9.19 2.17
C LYS A 220 13.33 -9.16 3.66
N LYS A 221 13.40 -7.99 4.31
CA LYS A 221 13.05 -7.84 5.73
C LYS A 221 11.56 -8.08 5.97
N VAL A 222 10.67 -7.54 5.13
CA VAL A 222 9.21 -7.71 5.26
C VAL A 222 8.83 -9.19 5.21
N VAL A 223 9.41 -9.95 4.27
CA VAL A 223 9.19 -11.41 4.18
C VAL A 223 9.77 -12.15 5.39
N ALA A 224 10.96 -11.76 5.84
CA ALA A 224 11.62 -12.39 6.98
C ALA A 224 10.93 -12.10 8.32
N ALA A 225 10.34 -10.92 8.49
CA ALA A 225 9.74 -10.46 9.74
C ALA A 225 8.50 -11.26 10.13
N LYS A 226 7.82 -11.90 9.17
CA LYS A 226 6.66 -12.76 9.41
C LYS A 226 5.65 -12.10 10.38
N HIS A 227 5.25 -10.84 10.11
CA HIS A 227 4.23 -10.06 10.86
C HIS A 227 2.82 -10.68 10.89
N SER A 228 2.72 -11.98 10.65
CA SER A 228 1.50 -12.72 10.72
C SER A 228 1.20 -13.08 12.16
N LEU A 229 -0.07 -12.94 12.54
CA LEU A 229 -0.59 -13.45 13.81
C LEU A 229 -0.24 -14.94 13.93
N ARG A 230 0.62 -15.29 14.90
CA ARG A 230 0.81 -16.68 15.34
C ARG A 230 -0.43 -17.08 16.14
N PHE A 231 -1.42 -17.66 15.48
CA PHE A 231 -2.50 -18.35 16.17
C PHE A 231 -2.06 -19.77 16.56
N ALA A 232 -2.51 -20.22 17.73
CA ALA A 232 -2.00 -21.32 18.54
C ALA A 232 -2.29 -22.75 18.00
N PHE A 233 -2.07 -23.00 16.71
CA PHE A 233 -2.27 -24.34 16.12
C PHE A 233 -1.05 -24.86 15.35
N ALA A 234 0.15 -24.37 15.64
CA ALA A 234 1.39 -25.02 15.21
C ALA A 234 1.93 -25.88 16.36
N PRO A 235 2.15 -27.21 16.16
CA PRO A 235 2.90 -28.00 17.12
C PRO A 235 4.31 -27.40 17.27
N GLU A 236 4.84 -27.37 18.48
CA GLU A 236 6.12 -26.76 18.86
C GLU A 236 7.36 -27.33 18.14
N SER A 237 7.21 -28.32 17.25
CA SER A 237 8.30 -29.06 16.63
C SER A 237 8.88 -28.46 15.34
N MET A 238 8.46 -27.27 14.89
CA MET A 238 8.87 -26.68 13.59
C MET A 238 10.09 -25.74 13.67
N GLY A 239 10.94 -25.90 14.67
CA GLY A 239 12.25 -25.25 14.72
C GLY A 239 13.23 -25.94 13.77
N GLY A 240 13.46 -25.41 12.56
CA GLY A 240 14.70 -25.75 11.84
C GLY A 240 14.73 -25.73 10.30
N LEU A 241 13.61 -25.59 9.59
CA LEU A 241 13.67 -25.61 8.11
C LEU A 241 13.97 -24.21 7.53
N LYS A 242 15.25 -23.95 7.26
CA LYS A 242 15.72 -22.84 6.41
C LYS A 242 15.19 -23.05 4.98
N LYS A 243 13.99 -22.53 4.67
CA LYS A 243 13.51 -22.42 3.28
C LYS A 243 14.42 -21.43 2.53
N HIS A 244 15.22 -21.92 1.58
CA HIS A 244 16.06 -21.10 0.72
C HIS A 244 15.20 -20.61 -0.44
N CYS A 245 14.60 -19.44 -0.26
CA CYS A 245 13.76 -18.83 -1.29
C CYS A 245 14.60 -17.88 -2.14
N PRO A 246 14.63 -18.04 -3.48
CA PRO A 246 15.19 -17.02 -4.34
C PRO A 246 14.42 -15.72 -4.10
N SER A 247 15.11 -14.58 -4.04
CA SER A 247 14.47 -13.31 -3.71
C SER A 247 13.55 -12.89 -4.85
N GLU A 248 12.29 -13.31 -4.76
CA GLU A 248 11.25 -12.82 -5.65
C GLU A 248 11.07 -11.32 -5.38
N ARG A 249 11.05 -10.52 -6.46
CA ARG A 249 10.68 -9.11 -6.38
C ARG A 249 9.24 -9.07 -5.86
N LEU A 250 9.08 -8.58 -4.64
CA LEU A 250 7.75 -8.41 -4.06
C LEU A 250 7.08 -7.23 -4.77
N PRO A 251 5.90 -7.43 -5.38
CA PRO A 251 5.10 -6.33 -5.88
C PRO A 251 4.86 -5.30 -4.78
N ASP A 252 4.76 -4.01 -5.14
CA ASP A 252 4.24 -2.93 -4.30
C ASP A 252 5.05 -2.51 -3.05
N VAL A 253 6.15 -3.17 -2.67
CA VAL A 253 6.99 -2.68 -1.54
C VAL A 253 7.54 -1.29 -1.79
N LEU A 254 7.93 -0.99 -3.05
CA LEU A 254 8.35 0.35 -3.46
C LEU A 254 7.29 1.40 -3.10
N LEU A 255 6.03 1.16 -3.52
CA LEU A 255 4.91 2.08 -3.29
C LEU A 255 4.75 2.42 -1.81
N PHE A 256 4.74 1.41 -0.93
CA PHE A 256 4.58 1.64 0.51
C PHE A 256 5.77 2.36 1.14
N ILE A 257 6.99 2.14 0.63
CA ILE A 257 8.17 2.92 1.05
C ILE A 257 8.00 4.38 0.59
N GLU A 258 7.57 4.64 -0.64
CA GLU A 258 7.34 5.99 -1.16
C GLU A 258 6.28 6.74 -0.31
N GLU A 259 5.18 6.08 0.04
CA GLU A 259 4.17 6.63 0.96
C GLU A 259 4.78 6.97 2.33
N ALA A 260 5.61 6.08 2.88
CA ALA A 260 6.33 6.32 4.13
C ALA A 260 7.30 7.51 4.04
N VAL A 261 8.06 7.64 2.93
CA VAL A 261 8.91 8.82 2.68
C VAL A 261 8.06 10.09 2.62
N CYS A 262 6.95 10.07 1.90
CA CYS A 262 6.06 11.23 1.77
C CYS A 262 5.41 11.66 3.09
N SER A 263 5.19 10.71 4.00
CA SER A 263 4.73 11.01 5.36
C SER A 263 5.76 11.84 6.15
N CYS A 264 7.04 11.79 5.78
CA CYS A 264 8.14 12.55 6.38
C CYS A 264 8.36 13.95 5.80
N ALA A 265 7.68 14.32 4.70
CA ALA A 265 7.96 15.57 4.00
C ALA A 265 7.62 16.82 4.84
N SER A 266 8.64 17.56 5.25
CA SER A 266 8.49 18.69 6.18
C SER A 266 8.01 19.98 5.51
N LEU A 267 8.28 20.19 4.22
CA LEU A 267 7.82 21.38 3.47
C LEU A 267 6.36 21.24 2.98
N GLY A 268 5.78 20.05 3.15
CA GLY A 268 4.39 19.75 2.82
C GLY A 268 4.25 18.54 1.91
N PHE A 269 3.02 18.31 1.48
CA PHE A 269 2.63 17.22 0.60
C PHE A 269 1.69 17.76 -0.49
N VAL A 270 1.87 17.28 -1.72
CA VAL A 270 0.95 17.49 -2.84
C VAL A 270 0.56 16.12 -3.38
N GLY A 271 -0.72 15.77 -3.26
CA GLY A 271 -1.27 14.53 -3.80
C GLY A 271 -2.11 14.75 -5.04
N THR A 272 -2.22 13.73 -5.89
CA THR A 272 -3.16 13.77 -7.01
C THR A 272 -4.59 13.64 -6.49
N ALA A 273 -5.44 14.61 -6.82
CA ALA A 273 -6.84 14.63 -6.37
C ALA A 273 -7.59 13.35 -6.77
N GLY A 274 -8.22 12.69 -5.79
CA GLY A 274 -8.92 11.42 -5.98
C GLY A 274 -8.03 10.18 -6.02
N SER A 275 -6.73 10.30 -5.74
CA SER A 275 -5.84 9.16 -5.54
C SER A 275 -5.97 8.64 -4.11
N THR A 276 -6.36 7.37 -3.95
CA THR A 276 -6.37 6.69 -2.63
C THR A 276 -4.99 6.65 -1.98
N ILE A 277 -3.93 6.70 -2.79
CA ILE A 277 -2.56 6.76 -2.28
C ILE A 277 -2.28 8.14 -1.64
N ALA A 278 -2.78 9.22 -2.25
CA ALA A 278 -2.68 10.54 -1.63
C ALA A 278 -3.44 10.61 -0.30
N GLU A 279 -4.64 10.02 -0.26
CA GLU A 279 -5.44 9.93 0.98
C GLU A 279 -4.69 9.14 2.08
N SER A 280 -4.03 8.04 1.70
CA SER A 280 -3.20 7.24 2.62
C SER A 280 -2.05 8.07 3.20
N VAL A 281 -1.29 8.78 2.36
CA VAL A 281 -0.19 9.66 2.83
C VAL A 281 -0.71 10.77 3.74
N GLU A 282 -1.82 11.42 3.41
CA GLU A 282 -2.44 12.45 4.26
C GLU A 282 -2.81 11.89 5.63
N LEU A 283 -3.36 10.67 5.68
CA LEU A 283 -3.68 9.98 6.91
C LEU A 283 -2.42 9.69 7.73
N MET A 284 -1.36 9.14 7.12
CA MET A 284 -0.07 8.92 7.77
C MET A 284 0.51 10.21 8.36
N ARG A 285 0.40 11.33 7.64
CA ARG A 285 0.87 12.65 8.10
C ARG A 285 0.03 13.16 9.27
N LYS A 286 -1.29 12.99 9.23
CA LYS A 286 -2.21 13.37 10.32
C LYS A 286 -1.86 12.65 11.63
N PHE A 287 -1.50 11.37 11.55
CA PHE A 287 -1.13 10.56 12.71
C PHE A 287 0.35 10.65 13.10
N GLY A 288 1.15 11.44 12.39
CA GLY A 288 2.54 11.68 12.73
C GLY A 288 3.43 10.45 12.57
N THR A 289 3.15 9.58 11.59
CA THR A 289 3.89 8.32 11.37
C THR A 289 5.41 8.51 11.24
N CYS A 290 5.85 9.65 10.71
CA CYS A 290 7.27 9.97 10.61
C CYS A 290 7.81 10.89 11.72
N ALA A 291 6.93 11.50 12.53
CA ALA A 291 7.37 12.19 13.73
C ALA A 291 7.99 11.16 14.67
N SER A 292 9.07 11.51 15.35
CA SER A 292 9.77 10.63 16.29
C SER A 292 8.87 10.23 17.45
N GLN A 293 8.03 9.22 17.25
CA GLN A 293 7.44 8.46 18.34
C GLN A 293 8.54 7.55 18.86
N SER A 294 9.14 7.97 19.98
CA SER A 294 9.56 7.01 20.99
C SER A 294 8.37 6.07 21.20
N LEU A 295 8.52 4.81 20.82
CA LEU A 295 7.60 3.75 21.19
C LEU A 295 7.60 3.67 22.72
N THR A 296 6.78 4.49 23.37
CA THR A 296 6.30 4.18 24.70
C THR A 296 5.27 3.09 24.50
N ALA A 297 5.68 1.89 24.88
CA ALA A 297 4.85 0.70 24.90
C ALA A 297 3.48 1.02 25.53
N LEU A 298 2.42 0.60 24.83
CA LEU A 298 1.10 0.37 25.39
C LEU A 298 0.87 -1.14 25.42
#